data_AF-A0A1S3DN26-F1
#
_entry.id   AF-A0A1S3DN26-F1
#
_cell.length_a   1.000
_cell.length_b   1.000
_cell.length_c   1.000
_cell.angle_alpha   90.00
_cell.angle_beta   90.00
_cell.angle_gamma   90.00
#
_symmetry.space_group_name_H-M   'P 1'
#
loop_
_entity.id
_entity.type
_entity.pdbx_description
1 polymer ?
#
loop_
_entity_poly.entity_id
_entity_poly.type
_entity_poly.pdbx_seq_one_letter_code
_entity_poly.pdbx_strand_id
1 'polypeptide(L)'
;MNVFIVLFFIHVLFFLSIFEIYFKSPIIDNIPVSVKAQGIQLAKRVVIFFADGVRSEKFYEVTDRNSSHSPYIRTLLANNEACGGIAHTQVPTETRPGAIAMLAGFYEDPSAIFKGWQDNPVEFDHIFN
;
A
#
# COMPACT_ATOMS: atom_id res chain seq x y z
N MET A 1 15.42 22.93 -39.62
CA MET A 1 15.81 21.54 -39.25
C MET A 1 16.26 21.45 -37.78
N ASN A 2 17.18 22.31 -37.33
CA ASN A 2 17.71 22.25 -35.95
C ASN A 2 16.66 22.46 -34.84
N VAL A 3 15.67 23.34 -35.03
CA VAL A 3 14.63 23.60 -34.02
C VAL A 3 13.74 22.37 -33.77
N PHE A 4 13.36 21.64 -34.83
CA PHE A 4 12.55 20.42 -34.69
C PHE A 4 13.32 19.31 -33.96
N ILE A 5 14.63 19.21 -34.19
CA ILE A 5 15.50 18.25 -33.51
C ILE A 5 15.56 18.59 -32.01
N VAL A 6 15.78 19.86 -31.67
CA VAL A 6 15.81 20.32 -30.26
C VAL A 6 14.46 20.08 -29.57
N LEU A 7 13.35 20.42 -30.22
CA LEU A 7 12.01 20.17 -29.68
C LEU A 7 11.76 18.68 -29.47
N PHE A 8 12.16 17.83 -30.41
CA PHE A 8 12.06 16.37 -30.26
C PHE A 8 12.82 15.89 -29.02
N PHE A 9 14.07 16.32 -28.83
CA PHE A 9 14.86 15.94 -27.65
C PHE A 9 14.24 16.42 -26.33
N ILE A 10 13.68 17.63 -26.29
CA ILE A 10 12.98 18.14 -25.10
C ILE A 10 11.76 17.25 -24.77
N HIS A 11 10.98 16.86 -25.76
CA HIS A 11 9.82 15.97 -25.53
C HIS A 11 10.26 14.59 -25.05
N VAL A 12 11.34 14.03 -25.62
CA VAL A 12 11.92 12.75 -25.15
C VAL A 12 12.38 12.88 -23.69
N LEU A 13 13.07 13.96 -23.33
CA LEU A 13 13.53 14.21 -21.97
C LEU A 13 12.35 14.31 -21.00
N PHE A 14 11.30 15.06 -21.34
CA PHE A 14 10.10 15.14 -20.50
C PHE A 14 9.38 13.81 -20.38
N PHE A 15 9.27 13.06 -21.47
CA PHE A 15 8.68 11.72 -21.45
C PHE A 15 9.45 10.78 -20.51
N LEU A 16 10.78 10.76 -20.59
CA LEU A 16 11.61 9.94 -19.71
C LEU A 16 11.55 10.40 -18.24
N SER A 17 11.43 11.71 -18.00
CA SER A 17 11.37 12.28 -16.65
C SER A 17 10.16 11.79 -15.83
N ILE A 18 9.03 11.49 -16.48
CA ILE A 18 7.84 10.96 -15.81
C ILE A 18 8.16 9.62 -15.13
N PHE A 19 8.91 8.75 -15.80
CA PHE A 19 9.30 7.47 -15.21
C PHE A 19 10.24 7.68 -14.02
N GLU A 20 11.20 8.61 -14.12
CA GLU A 20 12.10 8.87 -13.00
C GLU A 20 11.40 9.49 -11.78
N ILE A 21 10.44 10.39 -12.01
CA ILE A 21 9.72 11.08 -10.93
C ILE A 21 8.70 10.17 -10.24
N TYR A 22 7.98 9.34 -11.00
CA TYR A 22 6.86 8.54 -10.48
C TYR A 22 7.18 7.06 -10.25
N PHE A 23 8.23 6.51 -10.86
CA PHE A 23 8.58 5.08 -10.76
C PHE A 23 9.86 4.82 -9.96
N LYS A 24 10.34 5.79 -9.17
CA LYS A 24 11.36 5.53 -8.16
C LYS A 24 10.81 5.92 -6.80
N SER A 25 10.83 4.99 -5.86
CA SER A 25 10.46 5.27 -4.47
C SER A 25 11.74 5.42 -3.64
N PRO A 26 12.04 6.62 -3.10
CA PRO A 26 13.18 6.76 -2.20
C PRO A 26 12.84 6.08 -0.87
N ILE A 27 13.41 4.90 -0.64
CA ILE A 27 13.36 4.23 0.66
C ILE A 27 14.35 4.96 1.59
N ILE A 28 13.86 5.37 2.75
CA ILE A 28 14.66 6.07 3.75
C ILE A 28 15.29 5.02 4.66
N ASP A 29 16.61 4.93 4.62
CA ASP A 29 17.36 4.06 5.50
C ASP A 29 17.53 4.69 6.89
N ASN A 30 17.84 3.86 7.89
CA ASN A 30 18.18 4.27 9.25
C ASN A 30 17.08 5.09 9.94
N ILE A 31 15.81 4.76 9.69
CA ILE A 31 14.69 5.33 10.45
C ILE A 31 14.93 5.01 11.94
N PRO A 32 15.02 6.02 12.82
CA PRO A 32 15.21 5.76 14.24
C PRO A 32 14.04 4.91 14.73
N VAL A 33 14.37 3.76 15.34
CA VAL A 33 13.37 2.84 15.88
C VAL A 33 12.57 3.58 16.95
N SER A 34 11.43 4.10 16.53
CA SER A 34 10.45 4.65 17.45
C SER A 34 9.61 3.47 17.90
N VAL A 35 9.79 3.11 19.17
CA VAL A 35 8.79 2.59 20.13
C VAL A 35 9.49 1.59 21.04
N LYS A 36 9.83 2.05 22.25
CA LYS A 36 9.62 1.21 23.42
C LYS A 36 8.19 1.47 23.85
N ALA A 37 7.29 0.53 23.58
CA ALA A 37 5.96 0.49 24.19
C ALA A 37 6.14 0.15 25.68
N GLN A 38 6.68 1.09 26.44
CA GLN A 38 6.90 0.92 27.87
C GLN A 38 5.54 0.89 28.57
N GLY A 39 5.18 -0.27 29.11
CA GLY A 39 3.95 -0.45 29.89
C GLY A 39 2.74 -0.99 29.12
N ILE A 40 2.86 -1.30 27.83
CA ILE A 40 1.77 -1.94 27.07
C ILE A 40 2.00 -3.45 27.04
N GLN A 41 1.01 -4.23 27.50
CA GLN A 41 1.04 -5.68 27.37
C GLN A 41 0.81 -6.07 25.91
N LEU A 42 1.79 -6.73 25.29
CA LEU A 42 1.65 -7.25 23.92
C LEU A 42 0.67 -8.44 23.87
N ALA A 43 0.01 -8.60 22.73
CA ALA A 43 -0.82 -9.76 22.45
C ALA A 43 0.05 -11.04 22.38
N LYS A 44 -0.48 -12.16 22.87
CA LYS A 44 0.21 -13.46 22.80
C LYS A 44 0.27 -14.03 21.38
N ARG A 45 -0.70 -13.66 20.53
CA ARG A 45 -0.83 -14.09 19.13
C ARG A 45 -1.51 -12.99 18.34
N VAL A 46 -1.06 -12.79 17.11
CA VAL A 46 -1.67 -11.88 16.14
C VAL A 46 -2.07 -12.73 14.93
N VAL A 47 -3.30 -12.57 14.47
CA VAL A 47 -3.81 -13.17 13.23
C VAL A 47 -4.17 -12.03 12.30
N ILE A 48 -3.59 -12.05 11.10
CA ILE A 48 -3.84 -11.04 10.07
C ILE A 48 -4.66 -11.70 8.97
N PHE A 49 -5.82 -11.13 8.66
CA PHE A 49 -6.64 -11.55 7.52
C PHE A 49 -6.36 -10.61 6.36
N PHE A 50 -6.04 -11.19 5.20
CA PHE A 50 -5.87 -10.46 3.95
C PHE A 50 -7.00 -10.86 2.99
N ALA A 51 -7.81 -9.88 2.59
CA ALA A 51 -8.93 -10.09 1.69
C ALA A 51 -8.73 -9.19 0.47
N ASP A 52 -8.48 -9.81 -0.68
CA ASP A 52 -8.22 -9.08 -1.93
C ASP A 52 -9.50 -8.47 -2.52
N GLY A 53 -9.39 -7.31 -3.14
CA GLY A 53 -10.49 -6.64 -3.84
C GLY A 53 -11.62 -6.10 -2.95
N VAL A 54 -11.46 -6.06 -1.63
CA VAL A 54 -12.49 -5.54 -0.71
C VAL A 54 -12.51 -4.02 -0.74
N ARG A 55 -13.46 -3.46 -1.50
CA ARG A 55 -13.70 -2.02 -1.56
C ARG A 55 -14.43 -1.52 -0.31
N SER A 56 -14.00 -0.38 0.23
CA SER A 56 -14.59 0.23 1.42
C SER A 56 -16.07 0.56 1.22
N GLU A 57 -16.45 1.04 0.03
CA GLU A 57 -17.85 1.41 -0.26
C GLU A 57 -18.77 0.21 -0.11
N LYS A 58 -18.35 -0.96 -0.58
CA LYS A 58 -19.11 -2.21 -0.48
C LYS A 58 -19.05 -2.81 0.91
N PHE A 59 -17.91 -2.70 1.60
CA PHE A 59 -17.76 -3.22 2.96
C PHE A 59 -18.67 -2.49 3.95
N TYR A 60 -18.77 -1.15 3.85
CA TYR A 60 -19.59 -0.33 4.73
C TYR A 60 -21.02 -0.09 4.22
N GLU A 61 -21.39 -0.64 3.05
CA GLU A 61 -22.73 -0.48 2.48
C GLU A 61 -23.81 -1.06 3.42
N VAL A 62 -24.89 -0.29 3.57
CA VAL A 62 -26.11 -0.71 4.25
C VAL A 62 -27.22 -0.79 3.20
N THR A 63 -27.74 -1.99 2.98
CA THR A 63 -28.87 -2.22 2.06
C THR A 63 -30.18 -1.71 2.69
N ASP A 64 -31.20 -1.50 1.86
CA ASP A 64 -32.54 -1.00 2.25
C ASP A 64 -33.21 -1.74 3.43
N ARG A 65 -32.84 -3.00 3.67
CA ARG A 65 -33.35 -3.81 4.80
C ARG A 65 -32.49 -3.69 6.07
N ASN A 66 -31.62 -2.67 6.16
CA ASN A 66 -30.63 -2.51 7.21
C ASN A 66 -29.65 -3.70 7.32
N SER A 67 -29.48 -4.43 6.22
CA SER A 67 -28.50 -5.52 6.10
C SER A 67 -27.17 -5.00 5.58
N SER A 68 -26.06 -5.64 5.96
CA SER A 68 -24.71 -5.32 5.48
C SER A 68 -24.07 -6.59 4.93
N HIS A 69 -23.10 -6.43 4.01
CA HIS A 69 -22.28 -7.53 3.51
C HIS A 69 -21.38 -8.15 4.60
N SER A 70 -21.11 -7.42 5.68
CA SER A 70 -20.29 -7.88 6.81
C SER A 70 -21.01 -7.62 8.16
N PRO A 71 -22.13 -8.32 8.45
CA PRO A 71 -22.97 -8.01 9.60
C PRO A 71 -22.23 -8.19 10.93
N TYR A 72 -21.40 -9.24 11.05
CA TYR A 72 -20.63 -9.51 12.26
C TYR A 72 -19.60 -8.39 12.56
N ILE A 73 -18.79 -8.00 11.58
CA ILE A 73 -17.79 -6.95 11.78
C ILE A 73 -18.49 -5.62 12.09
N ARG A 74 -19.61 -5.32 11.41
CA ARG A 74 -20.40 -4.11 11.68
C ARG A 74 -20.93 -4.08 13.12
N THR A 75 -21.39 -5.21 13.66
CA THR A 75 -21.84 -5.26 15.06
C THR A 75 -20.70 -4.99 16.05
N LEU A 76 -19.50 -5.51 15.81
CA LEU A 76 -18.33 -5.24 16.64
C LEU A 76 -17.96 -3.75 16.64
N LEU A 77 -17.96 -3.12 15.45
CA LEU A 77 -17.69 -1.70 15.29
C LEU A 77 -18.76 -0.83 15.97
N ALA A 78 -20.05 -1.17 15.82
CA ALA A 78 -21.15 -0.42 16.41
C ALA A 78 -21.18 -0.50 17.94
N ASN A 79 -20.76 -1.63 18.51
CA ASN A 79 -20.70 -1.85 19.95
C ASN A 79 -19.40 -1.33 20.61
N ASN A 80 -18.50 -0.69 19.85
CA ASN A 80 -17.17 -0.27 20.30
C ASN A 80 -16.27 -1.43 20.79
N GLU A 81 -16.50 -2.64 20.28
CA GLU A 81 -15.65 -3.82 20.56
C GLU A 81 -14.49 -3.94 19.58
N ALA A 82 -14.53 -3.19 18.48
CA ALA A 82 -13.48 -3.12 17.46
C ALA A 82 -13.29 -1.69 16.95
N CYS A 83 -12.12 -1.42 16.37
CA CYS A 83 -11.83 -0.19 15.62
C CYS A 83 -11.79 -0.48 14.11
N GLY A 84 -12.25 0.47 13.30
CA GLY A 84 -12.26 0.39 11.84
C GLY A 84 -11.68 1.65 11.21
N GLY A 85 -11.23 1.53 9.98
CA GLY A 85 -10.68 2.63 9.20
C GLY A 85 -10.71 2.31 7.70
N ILE A 86 -10.40 3.32 6.89
CA ILE A 86 -10.22 3.19 5.44
C ILE A 86 -8.74 3.45 5.16
N ALA A 87 -8.06 2.46 4.58
CA ALA A 87 -6.69 2.62 4.12
C ALA A 87 -6.69 3.09 2.66
N HIS A 88 -5.87 4.10 2.36
CA HIS A 88 -5.66 4.54 0.98
C HIS A 88 -4.46 3.79 0.41
N THR A 89 -4.72 2.95 -0.60
CA THR A 89 -3.67 2.25 -1.32
C THR A 89 -3.03 3.18 -2.35
N GLN A 90 -1.75 2.98 -2.60
CA GLN A 90 -1.05 3.63 -3.70
C GLN A 90 -1.00 2.69 -4.90
N VAL A 91 -0.85 3.27 -6.09
CA VAL A 91 -0.52 2.49 -7.28
C VAL A 91 0.91 1.96 -7.13
N PRO A 92 1.21 0.74 -7.61
CA PRO A 92 0.31 -0.27 -8.18
C PRO A 92 -0.66 -0.91 -7.15
N THR A 93 -1.94 -1.02 -7.49
CA THR A 93 -2.96 -1.68 -6.62
C THR A 93 -3.05 -3.18 -6.90
N GLU A 94 -1.92 -3.86 -6.84
CA GLU A 94 -1.80 -5.32 -7.03
C GLU A 94 -1.64 -6.02 -5.67
N THR A 95 -1.90 -7.33 -5.64
CA THR A 95 -1.85 -8.15 -4.41
C THR A 95 -0.50 -8.04 -3.68
N ARG A 96 0.62 -8.10 -4.41
CA ARG A 96 1.98 -8.08 -3.85
C ARG A 96 2.37 -6.73 -3.24
N PRO A 97 2.28 -5.59 -3.96
CA PRO A 97 2.51 -4.26 -3.39
C PRO A 97 1.67 -3.99 -2.13
N GLY A 98 0.41 -4.44 -2.12
CA GLY A 98 -0.48 -4.32 -0.96
C GLY A 98 0.00 -5.11 0.26
N ALA A 99 0.46 -6.35 0.05
CA ALA A 99 1.03 -7.17 1.12
C ALA A 99 2.33 -6.57 1.69
N ILE A 100 3.21 -6.03 0.82
CA ILE A 100 4.45 -5.35 1.24
C ILE A 100 4.13 -4.11 2.08
N ALA A 101 3.21 -3.26 1.63
CA ALA A 101 2.79 -2.08 2.38
C ALA A 101 2.27 -2.42 3.78
N MET A 102 1.53 -3.53 3.91
CA MET A 102 0.95 -3.95 5.18
C MET A 102 1.99 -4.56 6.15
N LEU A 103 2.92 -5.36 5.63
CA LEU A 103 3.80 -6.19 6.45
C LEU A 103 5.23 -5.64 6.59
N ALA A 104 5.68 -4.83 5.64
CA ALA A 104 6.96 -4.14 5.68
C ALA A 104 6.81 -2.66 6.06
N GLY A 105 5.59 -2.11 5.96
CA GLY A 105 5.30 -0.74 6.39
C GLY A 105 5.70 0.34 5.39
N PHE A 106 5.99 -0.02 4.13
CA PHE A 106 6.28 0.92 3.05
C PHE A 106 5.76 0.40 1.70
N TYR A 107 5.52 1.30 0.74
CA TYR A 107 5.01 0.92 -0.58
C TYR A 107 6.12 0.33 -1.46
N GLU A 108 5.81 -0.76 -2.17
CA GLU A 108 6.74 -1.36 -3.14
C GLU A 108 7.12 -0.34 -4.23
N ASP A 109 8.39 -0.40 -4.66
CA ASP A 109 8.87 0.48 -5.72
C ASP A 109 8.17 0.15 -7.06
N PRO A 110 7.47 1.11 -7.70
CA PRO A 110 6.79 0.87 -8.97
C PRO A 110 7.73 0.42 -10.09
N SER A 111 9.04 0.68 -10.01
CA SER A 111 10.04 0.17 -10.96
C SER A 111 10.13 -1.37 -10.98
N ALA A 112 9.57 -2.07 -10.00
CA ALA A 112 9.41 -3.53 -10.06
C ALA A 112 8.63 -3.99 -11.30
N ILE A 113 7.83 -3.11 -11.93
CA ILE A 113 7.19 -3.38 -13.23
C ILE A 113 8.21 -3.72 -14.33
N PHE A 114 9.40 -3.11 -14.31
CA PHE A 114 10.46 -3.40 -15.27
C PHE A 114 11.07 -4.80 -15.07
N LYS A 115 10.83 -5.42 -13.90
CA LYS A 115 11.16 -6.81 -13.59
C LYS A 115 9.94 -7.74 -13.68
N GLY A 116 8.82 -7.26 -14.26
CA GLY A 116 7.59 -8.04 -14.37
C GLY A 116 7.02 -8.51 -13.04
N TRP A 117 7.29 -7.78 -11.94
CA TRP A 117 6.88 -8.14 -10.58
C TRP A 117 7.43 -9.50 -10.08
N GLN A 118 8.47 -10.03 -10.71
CA GLN A 118 9.11 -11.27 -10.28
C GLN A 118 10.04 -10.99 -9.09
N ASP A 119 10.85 -9.94 -9.20
CA ASP A 119 11.81 -9.56 -8.17
C ASP A 119 11.59 -8.12 -7.70
N ASN A 120 11.83 -7.87 -6.41
CA ASN A 120 11.89 -6.49 -5.92
C ASN A 120 13.26 -5.90 -6.32
N PRO A 121 13.34 -4.70 -6.92
CA PRO A 121 14.59 -3.97 -7.08
C PRO A 121 15.29 -3.62 -5.75
N VAL A 122 14.56 -3.58 -4.64
CA VAL A 122 15.09 -3.23 -3.32
C VAL A 122 14.93 -4.38 -2.35
N GLU A 123 15.98 -4.66 -1.56
CA GLU A 123 15.94 -5.62 -0.46
C GLU A 123 15.31 -4.98 0.78
N PHE A 124 14.47 -5.72 1.49
CA PHE A 124 13.78 -5.23 2.67
C PHE A 124 13.37 -6.38 3.59
N ASP A 125 13.28 -6.07 4.88
CA ASP A 125 12.70 -6.97 5.88
C ASP A 125 11.19 -6.71 6.04
N HIS A 126 10.46 -7.74 6.42
CA HIS A 126 9.04 -7.65 6.78
C HIS A 126 8.76 -8.46 8.06
N ILE A 127 7.59 -8.28 8.68
CA ILE A 127 7.26 -8.86 10.00
C ILE A 127 7.48 -10.38 10.10
N PHE A 128 7.36 -11.11 8.98
CA PHE A 128 7.43 -12.58 8.96
C PHE A 128 8.77 -13.16 8.51
N ASN A 129 9.70 -12.32 8.02
CA ASN A 129 11.00 -12.64 7.43
C ASN A 129 11.14 -14.05 6.83
#